data_AF-A0A2E6ZK08-F1
#
_entry.id   AF-A0A2E6ZK08-F1
#
_cell.length_a   1.000
_cell.length_b   1.000
_cell.length_c   1.000
_cell.angle_alpha   90.00
_cell.angle_beta   90.00
_cell.angle_gamma   90.00
#
_symmetry.space_group_name_H-M   'P 1'
#
loop_
_entity.id
_entity.type
_entity.pdbx_description
1 polymer ?
#
loop_
_entity_poly.entity_id
_entity_poly.type
_entity_poly.pdbx_seq_one_letter_code
_entity_poly.pdbx_strand_id
1 'polypeptide(L)'
;MDGVLADFFSEYAKLAGFKTYREIPSQIQQPTLDKMMGTDFFFRLPKFPTSDNLVDLVLNYVQTYSICSSPLRNDHVNSEKWKRLWLKKSMQPQPARVIITPNKSPYASQSDGTPNILIDDRGSNIDGWRKNGGIGIKYQADEDPLSKVKKELDFAYKTNEEVYFAYPYKIGEPYGKKNLSSPHLQYKKRYR
;
A
#
# COMPACT_ATOMS: atom_id res chain seq x y z
N MET A 1 -0.20 6.52 -1.97
CA MET A 1 0.39 7.88 -1.79
C MET A 1 -0.20 8.45 -0.52
N ASP A 2 -1.49 8.79 -0.56
CA ASP A 2 -2.29 9.08 0.63
C ASP A 2 -2.15 7.92 1.62
N GLY A 3 -1.96 8.20 2.92
CA GLY A 3 -1.83 7.18 3.96
C GLY A 3 -0.52 6.38 3.96
N VAL A 4 0.32 6.52 2.93
CA VAL A 4 1.60 5.77 2.76
C VAL A 4 2.81 6.71 2.76
N LEU A 5 2.77 7.75 1.95
CA LEU A 5 3.84 8.76 1.81
C LEU A 5 3.37 10.15 2.28
N ALA A 6 2.10 10.46 2.02
CA ALA A 6 1.48 11.74 2.37
C ALA A 6 0.48 11.52 3.52
N ASP A 7 0.56 12.38 4.54
CA ASP A 7 -0.28 12.34 5.74
C ASP A 7 -1.69 12.89 5.46
N PHE A 8 -2.43 12.13 4.67
CA PHE A 8 -3.81 12.43 4.31
C PHE A 8 -4.73 12.35 5.53
N PHE A 9 -4.57 11.34 6.39
CA PHE A 9 -5.52 11.07 7.47
C PHE A 9 -5.50 12.14 8.56
N SER A 10 -4.32 12.66 8.93
CA SER A 10 -4.26 13.77 9.88
C SER A 10 -4.88 15.05 9.32
N GLU A 11 -4.61 15.39 8.06
CA GLU A 11 -5.17 16.59 7.42
C GLU A 11 -6.68 16.47 7.17
N TYR A 12 -7.15 15.26 6.85
CA TYR A 12 -8.57 14.98 6.74
C TYR A 12 -9.29 15.12 8.08
N ALA A 13 -8.72 14.60 9.18
CA ALA A 13 -9.25 14.79 10.52
C ALA A 13 -9.31 16.26 10.93
N LYS A 14 -8.24 17.02 10.67
CA LYS A 14 -8.20 18.47 10.91
C LYS A 14 -9.30 19.20 10.14
N LEU A 15 -9.48 18.88 8.85
CA LEU A 15 -10.53 19.48 8.02
C LEU A 15 -11.95 19.14 8.53
N ALA A 16 -12.12 17.95 9.11
CA ALA A 16 -13.37 17.52 9.73
C ALA A 16 -13.61 18.11 11.12
N GLY A 17 -12.59 18.69 11.77
CA GLY A 17 -12.65 19.17 13.15
C GLY A 17 -12.47 18.07 14.20
N PHE A 18 -11.82 16.95 13.86
CA PHE A 18 -11.59 15.81 14.75
C PHE A 18 -10.10 15.58 15.01
N LYS A 19 -9.78 14.93 16.13
CA LYS A 19 -8.40 14.59 16.47
C LYS A 19 -7.87 13.47 15.60
N THR A 20 -8.71 12.48 15.31
CA THR A 20 -8.35 11.33 14.46
C THR A 20 -9.41 11.10 13.38
N TYR A 21 -8.99 10.58 12.23
CA TYR A 21 -9.90 10.32 11.11
C TYR A 21 -10.98 9.28 11.43
N ARG A 22 -10.71 8.41 12.42
CA ARG A 22 -11.62 7.35 12.88
C ARG A 22 -12.81 7.88 13.68
N GLU A 23 -12.68 9.08 14.25
CA GLU A 23 -13.75 9.73 15.00
C GLU A 23 -14.75 10.45 14.07
N ILE A 24 -14.42 10.61 12.78
CA ILE A 24 -15.27 11.33 11.83
C ILE A 24 -16.57 10.53 11.60
N PRO A 25 -17.74 11.07 11.99
CA PRO A 25 -19.02 10.41 11.77
C PRO A 25 -19.28 10.16 10.28
N SER A 26 -19.84 9.00 9.95
CA SER A 26 -20.06 8.57 8.55
C SER A 26 -20.85 9.60 7.73
N GLN A 27 -21.78 10.31 8.35
CA GLN A 27 -22.63 11.31 7.72
C GLN A 27 -21.85 12.52 7.19
N ILE A 28 -20.69 12.83 7.78
CA ILE A 28 -19.87 13.99 7.38
C ILE A 28 -18.59 13.59 6.63
N GLN A 29 -18.30 12.31 6.46
CA GLN A 29 -17.09 11.86 5.78
C GLN A 29 -17.05 12.37 4.33
N GLN A 30 -18.08 12.03 3.54
CA GLN A 30 -18.17 12.49 2.15
C GLN A 30 -18.31 14.02 2.05
N PRO A 31 -19.19 14.69 2.82
CA PRO A 31 -19.22 16.16 2.84
C PRO A 31 -17.87 16.82 3.18
N THR A 32 -17.03 16.18 4.00
CA THR A 32 -15.70 16.71 4.31
C THR A 32 -14.72 16.50 3.16
N LEU A 33 -14.76 15.34 2.50
CA LEU A 33 -13.98 15.10 1.27
C LEU A 33 -14.37 16.08 0.15
N ASP A 34 -15.66 16.41 0.04
CA ASP A 34 -16.17 17.34 -0.97
C ASP A 34 -15.57 18.75 -0.84
N LYS A 35 -15.23 19.18 0.39
CA LYS A 35 -14.53 20.45 0.64
C LYS A 35 -13.13 20.52 0.04
N MET A 36 -12.53 19.37 -0.29
CA MET A 36 -11.21 19.33 -0.92
C MET A 36 -11.27 19.57 -2.44
N MET A 37 -12.44 19.41 -3.06
CA MET A 37 -12.61 19.54 -4.50
C MET A 37 -12.27 20.94 -4.99
N GLY A 38 -11.54 21.04 -6.10
CA GLY A 38 -11.11 22.33 -6.67
C GLY A 38 -10.07 23.09 -5.84
N THR A 39 -9.61 22.53 -4.71
CA THR A 39 -8.57 23.13 -3.86
C THR A 39 -7.19 22.53 -4.14
N ASP A 40 -6.17 23.09 -3.49
CA ASP A 40 -4.80 22.58 -3.48
C ASP A 40 -4.50 21.58 -2.34
N PHE A 41 -5.53 21.02 -1.69
CA PHE A 41 -5.41 20.19 -0.48
C PHE A 41 -4.28 19.15 -0.59
N PHE A 42 -4.25 18.38 -1.68
CA PHE A 42 -3.23 17.34 -1.89
C PHE A 42 -1.80 17.87 -2.03
N PHE A 43 -1.60 19.11 -2.47
CA PHE A 43 -0.29 19.74 -2.59
C PHE A 43 0.30 20.18 -1.24
N ARG A 44 -0.58 20.42 -0.26
CA ARG A 44 -0.19 20.87 1.09
C ARG A 44 -0.01 19.74 2.10
N LEU A 45 -0.32 18.49 1.72
CA LEU A 45 -0.19 17.35 2.62
C LEU A 45 1.23 17.27 3.21
N PRO A 46 1.36 17.12 4.53
CA PRO A 46 2.64 16.77 5.13
C PRO A 46 3.13 15.43 4.60
N LYS A 47 4.44 15.29 4.47
CA LYS A 47 5.09 14.00 4.17
C LYS A 47 5.26 13.24 5.48
N PHE A 48 5.01 11.93 5.48
CA PHE A 48 5.31 11.12 6.66
C PHE A 48 6.83 11.06 6.90
N PRO A 49 7.31 11.13 8.15
CA PRO A 49 8.74 10.98 8.45
C PRO A 49 9.36 9.68 7.94
N THR A 50 8.56 8.62 7.79
CA THR A 50 8.98 7.31 7.29
C THR A 50 9.04 7.20 5.77
N SER A 51 8.57 8.22 5.03
CA SER A 51 8.40 8.12 3.57
C SER A 51 9.71 7.88 2.81
N ASP A 52 10.79 8.57 3.21
CA ASP A 52 12.10 8.40 2.57
C ASP A 52 12.68 7.02 2.88
N ASN A 53 12.63 6.61 4.16
CA ASN A 53 13.05 5.27 4.57
C ASN A 53 12.22 4.16 3.89
N LEU A 54 10.95 4.40 3.58
CA LEU A 54 10.12 3.46 2.81
C LEU A 54 10.61 3.34 1.37
N VAL A 55 10.92 4.47 0.72
CA VAL A 55 11.45 4.47 -0.65
C VAL A 55 12.83 3.81 -0.68
N ASP A 56 13.73 4.17 0.23
CA ASP A 56 15.06 3.54 0.34
C ASP A 56 14.94 2.03 0.59
N LEU A 57 14.03 1.62 1.47
CA LEU A 57 13.73 0.21 1.71
C LEU A 57 13.31 -0.50 0.43
N VAL A 58 12.37 0.07 -0.34
CA VAL A 58 11.90 -0.51 -1.61
C VAL A 58 13.05 -0.60 -2.62
N LEU A 59 13.89 0.43 -2.72
CA LEU A 59 15.01 0.47 -3.65
C LEU A 59 16.14 -0.54 -3.34
N ASN A 60 16.16 -1.12 -2.14
CA ASN A 60 17.04 -2.27 -1.86
C ASN A 60 16.61 -3.56 -2.59
N TYR A 61 15.37 -3.63 -3.11
CA TYR A 61 14.83 -4.79 -3.83
C TYR A 61 14.63 -4.54 -5.33
N VAL A 62 14.48 -3.27 -5.73
CA VAL A 62 14.20 -2.88 -7.12
C VAL A 62 14.98 -1.66 -7.54
N GLN A 63 15.27 -1.54 -8.84
CA GLN A 63 16.01 -0.39 -9.38
C GLN A 63 15.22 0.92 -9.33
N THR A 64 13.89 0.86 -9.43
CA THR A 64 13.02 2.03 -9.39
C THR A 64 11.67 1.68 -8.79
N TYR A 65 10.96 2.71 -8.32
CA TYR A 65 9.57 2.62 -7.89
C TYR A 65 8.66 3.47 -8.78
N SER A 66 7.34 3.29 -8.62
CA SER A 66 6.30 4.08 -9.29
C SER A 66 5.21 4.45 -8.28
N ILE A 67 4.43 5.48 -8.60
CA ILE A 67 3.25 5.86 -7.82
C ILE A 67 1.99 5.40 -8.55
N CYS A 68 1.12 4.68 -7.84
CA CYS A 68 -0.23 4.35 -8.27
C CYS A 68 -1.23 4.89 -7.24
N SER A 69 -1.76 6.08 -7.48
CA SER A 69 -2.68 6.78 -6.56
C SER A 69 -4.06 6.93 -7.20
N SER A 70 -5.12 6.92 -6.39
CA SER A 70 -6.44 7.29 -6.88
C SER A 70 -6.62 8.81 -6.87
N PRO A 71 -7.36 9.38 -7.85
CA PRO A 71 -7.83 10.75 -7.76
C PRO A 71 -8.92 10.89 -6.68
N LEU A 72 -9.16 12.13 -6.23
CA LEU A 72 -10.35 12.45 -5.45
C LEU A 72 -11.59 12.26 -6.33
N ARG A 73 -12.60 11.54 -5.82
CA ARG A 73 -13.86 11.31 -6.54
C ARG A 73 -14.48 12.65 -6.92
N ASN A 74 -15.01 12.74 -8.14
CA ASN A 74 -15.62 13.95 -8.72
C ASN A 74 -14.66 15.15 -8.90
N ASP A 75 -13.36 14.99 -8.62
CA ASP A 75 -12.34 16.05 -8.80
C ASP A 75 -11.06 15.49 -9.42
N HIS A 76 -11.21 14.67 -10.46
CA HIS A 76 -10.10 13.86 -10.98
C HIS A 76 -8.94 14.71 -11.50
N VAL A 77 -9.23 15.68 -12.37
CA VAL A 77 -8.21 16.51 -13.04
C VAL A 77 -7.46 17.39 -12.04
N ASN A 78 -8.17 18.05 -11.13
CA ASN A 78 -7.54 18.94 -10.15
C ASN A 78 -6.76 18.16 -9.10
N SER A 79 -7.33 17.10 -8.50
CA SER A 79 -6.61 16.28 -7.52
C SER A 79 -5.40 15.60 -8.13
N GLU A 80 -5.47 15.12 -9.37
CA GLU A 80 -4.32 14.61 -10.13
C GLU A 80 -3.20 15.65 -10.25
N LYS A 81 -3.53 16.86 -10.71
CA LYS A 81 -2.57 17.96 -10.86
C LYS A 81 -1.81 18.20 -9.55
N TRP A 82 -2.54 18.36 -8.44
CA TRP A 82 -1.92 18.66 -7.15
C TRP A 82 -1.12 17.50 -6.58
N LYS A 83 -1.56 16.24 -6.77
CA LYS A 83 -0.79 15.05 -6.40
C LYS A 83 0.53 14.96 -7.18
N ARG A 84 0.52 15.24 -8.48
CA ARG A 84 1.75 15.26 -9.31
C ARG A 84 2.72 16.34 -8.85
N LEU A 85 2.22 17.55 -8.55
CA LEU A 85 3.05 18.64 -8.01
C LEU A 85 3.60 18.31 -6.63
N TRP A 86 2.81 17.67 -5.77
CA TRP A 86 3.28 17.20 -4.47
C TRP A 86 4.44 16.21 -4.61
N LEU A 87 4.32 15.22 -5.50
CA LEU A 87 5.38 14.23 -5.74
C LEU A 87 6.67 14.88 -6.27
N LYS A 88 6.54 15.85 -7.21
CA LYS A 88 7.68 16.61 -7.73
C LYS A 88 8.41 17.40 -6.64
N LYS A 89 7.66 17.96 -5.68
CA LYS A 89 8.20 18.74 -4.56
C LYS A 89 8.82 17.84 -3.47
N SER A 90 8.16 16.74 -3.13
CA SER A 90 8.37 16.04 -1.87
C SER A 90 9.23 14.77 -1.96
N MET A 91 9.41 14.21 -3.16
CA MET A 91 10.10 12.92 -3.34
C MET A 91 11.51 13.08 -3.90
N GLN A 92 12.48 12.39 -3.29
CA GLN A 92 13.78 12.12 -3.88
C GLN A 92 14.22 10.70 -3.45
N PRO A 93 14.64 9.82 -4.37
CA PRO A 93 14.60 9.99 -5.84
C PRO A 93 13.18 10.15 -6.38
N GLN A 94 13.05 10.65 -7.62
CA GLN A 94 11.74 10.78 -8.26
C GLN A 94 11.22 9.41 -8.74
N PRO A 95 9.89 9.16 -8.69
CA PRO A 95 9.32 7.91 -9.19
C PRO A 95 9.48 7.83 -10.72
N ALA A 96 9.76 6.63 -11.25
CA ALA A 96 9.86 6.43 -12.70
C ALA A 96 8.53 6.70 -13.43
N ARG A 97 7.40 6.38 -12.79
CA ARG A 97 6.06 6.63 -13.32
C ARG A 97 5.12 7.11 -12.23
N VAL A 98 4.20 8.00 -12.60
CA VAL A 98 3.09 8.45 -11.77
C VAL A 98 1.78 8.18 -12.49
N ILE A 99 1.04 7.20 -11.98
CA ILE A 99 -0.25 6.73 -12.46
C ILE A 99 -1.32 7.22 -11.48
N ILE A 100 -2.20 8.11 -11.94
CA ILE A 100 -3.36 8.56 -11.18
C ILE A 100 -4.59 7.90 -11.79
N THR A 101 -5.21 6.96 -11.07
CA THR A 101 -6.31 6.13 -11.60
C THR A 101 -7.30 5.70 -10.51
N PRO A 102 -8.62 5.70 -10.77
CA PRO A 102 -9.59 5.08 -9.88
C PRO A 102 -9.50 3.55 -9.90
N ASN A 103 -8.96 2.96 -10.98
CA ASN A 103 -8.82 1.51 -11.13
C ASN A 103 -7.33 1.11 -11.17
N LYS A 104 -6.84 0.54 -10.08
CA LYS A 104 -5.44 0.09 -9.96
C LYS A 104 -5.20 -1.31 -10.53
N SER A 105 -6.23 -2.15 -10.56
CA SER A 105 -6.12 -3.57 -10.91
C SER A 105 -5.38 -3.87 -12.22
N PRO A 106 -5.52 -3.09 -13.32
CA PRO A 106 -4.80 -3.35 -14.57
C PRO A 106 -3.27 -3.27 -14.47
N TYR A 107 -2.73 -2.70 -13.39
CA TYR A 107 -1.30 -2.57 -13.16
C TYR A 107 -0.74 -3.68 -12.25
N ALA A 108 -1.57 -4.64 -11.84
CA ALA A 108 -1.19 -5.68 -10.89
C ALA A 108 -0.13 -6.65 -11.41
N SER A 109 -0.06 -6.84 -12.73
CA SER A 109 0.94 -7.68 -13.38
C SER A 109 1.48 -7.00 -14.64
N GLN A 110 2.70 -7.38 -15.02
CA GLN A 110 3.32 -7.02 -16.29
C GLN A 110 2.70 -7.84 -17.43
N SER A 111 3.00 -7.46 -18.68
CA SER A 111 2.50 -8.16 -19.87
C SER A 111 2.99 -9.60 -20.00
N ASP A 112 4.13 -9.93 -19.38
CA ASP A 112 4.70 -11.28 -19.32
C ASP A 112 4.14 -12.13 -18.16
N GLY A 113 3.20 -11.58 -17.38
CA GLY A 113 2.63 -12.24 -16.20
C GLY A 113 3.42 -12.01 -14.91
N THR A 114 4.57 -11.33 -14.94
CA THR A 114 5.34 -11.02 -13.73
C THR A 114 4.50 -10.14 -12.79
N PRO A 115 4.32 -10.54 -11.51
CA PRO A 115 3.53 -9.78 -10.55
C PRO A 115 4.22 -8.45 -10.19
N ASN A 116 3.44 -7.37 -10.11
CA ASN A 116 3.87 -6.12 -9.50
C ASN A 116 3.52 -6.11 -8.01
N ILE A 117 4.31 -5.36 -7.22
CA ILE A 117 4.06 -5.15 -5.80
C ILE A 117 3.31 -3.82 -5.59
N LEU A 118 2.20 -3.85 -4.86
CA LEU A 118 1.49 -2.65 -4.41
C LEU A 118 1.61 -2.52 -2.88
N ILE A 119 2.16 -1.40 -2.43
CA ILE A 119 2.13 -0.95 -1.03
C ILE A 119 1.03 0.10 -0.89
N ASP A 120 -0.03 -0.20 -0.15
CA ASP A 120 -1.24 0.64 -0.09
C ASP A 120 -1.88 0.62 1.30
N ASP A 121 -2.46 1.75 1.69
CA ASP A 121 -3.13 1.95 2.97
C ASP A 121 -4.56 1.39 2.95
N ARG A 122 -5.14 0.99 1.81
CA ARG A 122 -6.54 0.58 1.72
C ARG A 122 -6.68 -0.92 1.42
N GLY A 123 -7.39 -1.64 2.29
CA GLY A 123 -7.54 -3.10 2.18
C GLY A 123 -8.19 -3.55 0.87
N SER A 124 -9.24 -2.85 0.42
CA SER A 124 -9.90 -3.16 -0.85
C SER A 124 -8.99 -3.01 -2.08
N ASN A 125 -8.01 -2.09 -2.04
CA ASN A 125 -7.03 -1.95 -3.11
C ASN A 125 -6.10 -3.16 -3.14
N ILE A 126 -5.63 -3.60 -1.97
CA ILE A 126 -4.78 -4.79 -1.81
C ILE A 126 -5.51 -6.05 -2.27
N ASP A 127 -6.78 -6.23 -1.89
CA ASP A 127 -7.58 -7.37 -2.32
C ASP A 127 -7.79 -7.37 -3.84
N GLY A 128 -8.10 -6.21 -4.42
CA GLY A 128 -8.23 -6.05 -5.87
C GLY A 128 -6.93 -6.36 -6.60
N TRP A 129 -5.80 -5.88 -6.08
CA TRP A 129 -4.48 -6.11 -6.64
C TRP A 129 -4.11 -7.60 -6.66
N ARG A 130 -4.29 -8.28 -5.53
CA ARG A 130 -4.03 -9.73 -5.40
C ARG A 130 -4.92 -10.57 -6.33
N LYS A 131 -6.20 -10.21 -6.47
CA LYS A 131 -7.12 -10.88 -7.39
C LYS A 131 -6.71 -10.76 -8.86
N ASN A 132 -5.89 -9.77 -9.21
CA ASN A 132 -5.40 -9.54 -10.57
C ASN A 132 -3.95 -9.99 -10.77
N GLY A 133 -3.46 -10.91 -9.92
CA GLY A 133 -2.15 -11.53 -10.10
C GLY A 133 -0.98 -10.74 -9.52
N GLY A 134 -1.23 -9.64 -8.81
CA GLY A 134 -0.18 -8.85 -8.17
C GLY A 134 0.09 -9.26 -6.71
N ILE A 135 1.20 -8.78 -6.15
CA ILE A 135 1.53 -8.93 -4.73
C ILE A 135 1.10 -7.67 -4.00
N GLY A 136 0.22 -7.80 -3.01
CA GLY A 136 -0.28 -6.65 -2.24
C GLY A 136 0.26 -6.62 -0.81
N ILE A 137 0.81 -5.49 -0.38
CA ILE A 137 1.30 -5.20 0.97
C ILE A 137 0.44 -4.09 1.58
N LYS A 138 -0.40 -4.43 2.57
CA LYS A 138 -1.18 -3.44 3.31
C LYS A 138 -0.27 -2.70 4.27
N TYR A 139 -0.14 -1.38 4.10
CA TYR A 139 0.70 -0.53 4.93
C TYR A 139 0.10 0.86 5.07
N GLN A 140 -0.08 1.32 6.30
CA GLN A 140 -0.45 2.70 6.60
C GLN A 140 0.58 3.32 7.55
N ALA A 141 1.16 4.45 7.16
CA ALA A 141 2.40 4.95 7.77
C ALA A 141 2.28 5.41 9.24
N ASP A 142 1.10 5.87 9.66
CA ASP A 142 0.81 6.25 11.05
C ASP A 142 0.34 5.06 11.92
N GLU A 143 0.16 3.87 11.35
CA GLU A 143 -0.33 2.69 12.06
C GLU A 143 0.65 1.52 12.03
N ASP A 144 1.41 1.36 10.94
CA ASP A 144 2.25 0.21 10.68
C ASP A 144 3.75 0.56 10.72
N PRO A 145 4.60 -0.31 11.29
CA PRO A 145 6.05 -0.13 11.23
C PRO A 145 6.60 -0.55 9.86
N LEU A 146 7.71 0.08 9.42
CA LEU A 146 8.40 -0.29 8.17
C LEU A 146 8.91 -1.75 8.16
N SER A 147 9.15 -2.34 9.32
CA SER A 147 9.54 -3.76 9.44
C SER A 147 8.48 -4.72 8.87
N LYS A 148 7.19 -4.31 8.87
CA LYS A 148 6.11 -5.05 8.19
C LYS A 148 6.34 -5.08 6.69
N VAL A 149 6.61 -3.93 6.07
CA VAL A 149 6.89 -3.84 4.63
C VAL A 149 8.12 -4.65 4.29
N LYS A 150 9.20 -4.51 5.07
CA LYS A 150 10.44 -5.27 4.86
C LYS A 150 10.19 -6.78 4.87
N LYS A 151 9.44 -7.29 5.84
CA LYS A 151 9.13 -8.73 5.95
C LYS A 151 8.40 -9.25 4.71
N GLU A 152 7.43 -8.50 4.20
CA GLU A 152 6.67 -8.90 3.01
C GLU A 152 7.52 -8.80 1.73
N LEU A 153 8.41 -7.79 1.62
CA LEU A 153 9.38 -7.70 0.53
C LEU A 153 10.39 -8.86 0.60
N ASP A 154 10.92 -9.17 1.78
CA ASP A 154 11.79 -10.34 1.98
C ASP A 154 11.10 -11.61 1.50
N PHE A 155 9.81 -11.81 1.81
CA PHE A 155 9.06 -12.98 1.35
C PHE A 155 8.87 -12.99 -0.17
N ALA A 156 8.53 -11.84 -0.78
CA ALA A 156 8.33 -11.72 -2.21
C ALA A 156 9.60 -11.95 -3.05
N TYR A 157 10.78 -11.63 -2.52
CA TYR A 157 12.05 -11.74 -3.23
C TYR A 157 12.90 -12.95 -2.83
N LYS A 158 12.64 -13.58 -1.66
CA LYS A 158 13.32 -14.84 -1.26
C LYS A 158 12.94 -16.03 -2.13
N THR A 159 11.95 -15.93 -3.01
CA THR A 159 11.60 -16.99 -3.96
C THR A 159 12.52 -17.07 -5.18
N ASN A 160 13.55 -16.22 -5.30
CA ASN A 160 14.47 -16.18 -6.46
C ASN A 160 15.93 -16.54 -6.15
N GLU A 161 16.28 -16.89 -4.90
CA GLU A 161 17.54 -17.57 -4.62
C GLU A 161 17.23 -19.05 -4.42
N GLU A 162 17.84 -19.92 -5.22
CA GLU A 162 17.98 -21.34 -4.86
C GLU A 162 18.68 -21.42 -3.51
N VAL A 163 17.89 -21.46 -2.45
CA VAL A 163 18.37 -21.81 -1.12
C VAL A 163 17.83 -23.19 -0.81
N TYR A 164 18.65 -24.20 -1.14
CA TYR A 164 18.66 -25.49 -0.49
C TYR A 164 18.85 -25.29 1.02
N PHE A 165 17.75 -25.07 1.74
CA PHE A 165 17.64 -25.54 3.12
C PHE A 165 16.47 -26.50 3.19
N ALA A 166 16.83 -27.78 3.31
CA ALA A 166 15.92 -28.84 3.66
C ALA A 166 15.29 -28.52 5.03
N TYR A 167 14.10 -27.94 5.01
CA TYR A 167 13.16 -28.02 6.11
C TYR A 167 11.94 -28.80 5.60
N PRO A 168 11.54 -29.89 6.28
CA PRO A 168 10.50 -30.78 5.78
C PRO A 168 9.13 -30.13 6.07
N TYR A 169 8.71 -29.19 5.23
CA TYR A 169 7.28 -28.95 5.08
C TYR A 169 6.76 -29.96 4.08
N LYS A 170 6.00 -30.94 4.57
CA LYS A 170 5.25 -31.84 3.70
C LYS A 170 4.37 -31.00 2.78
N ILE A 171 4.48 -31.28 1.49
CA ILE A 171 3.59 -30.81 0.43
C ILE A 171 2.15 -31.07 0.90
N GLY A 172 1.45 -29.99 1.25
CA GLY A 172 0.00 -29.98 1.36
C GLY A 172 -0.55 -29.60 0.00
N GLU A 173 -1.35 -30.48 -0.58
CA GLU A 173 -2.04 -30.35 -1.86
C GLU A 173 -2.80 -29.02 -2.04
N PRO A 174 -3.05 -28.59 -3.29
CA PRO A 174 -3.66 -27.30 -3.60
C PRO A 174 -5.02 -27.13 -2.92
N TYR A 175 -5.22 -26.00 -2.24
CA TYR A 175 -6.51 -25.64 -1.63
C TYR A 175 -7.60 -25.49 -2.71
N GLY A 176 -8.27 -26.60 -2.99
CA GLY A 176 -9.59 -26.65 -3.58
C GLY A 176 -10.65 -26.19 -2.58
N LYS A 177 -11.73 -25.62 -3.14
CA LYS A 177 -12.94 -25.15 -2.46
C LYS A 177 -13.38 -26.06 -1.30
N LYS A 178 -13.41 -25.52 -0.07
CA LYS A 178 -14.52 -25.56 0.91
C LYS A 178 -14.03 -25.30 2.34
N ASN A 179 -14.76 -24.41 3.02
CA ASN A 179 -15.05 -24.36 4.46
C ASN A 179 -13.93 -24.09 5.49
N LEU A 180 -14.19 -23.02 6.24
CA LEU A 180 -13.60 -22.56 7.50
C LEU A 180 -13.31 -23.66 8.53
N SER A 181 -12.16 -23.55 9.23
CA SER A 181 -12.04 -23.46 10.69
C SER A 181 -10.58 -23.56 11.17
N SER A 182 -10.09 -22.56 11.91
CA SER A 182 -8.88 -22.69 12.76
C SER A 182 -9.21 -23.56 13.97
N PRO A 183 -8.28 -24.42 14.45
CA PRO A 183 -7.74 -24.17 15.80
C PRO A 183 -6.28 -24.64 16.05
N HIS A 184 -5.60 -23.84 16.88
CA HIS A 184 -4.62 -24.19 17.93
C HIS A 184 -3.24 -24.84 17.63
N LEU A 185 -2.20 -24.10 18.06
CA LEU A 185 -0.84 -24.54 18.40
C LEU A 185 -0.82 -25.77 19.33
N GLN A 186 0.14 -26.68 19.12
CA GLN A 186 0.89 -27.32 20.21
C GLN A 186 2.36 -27.54 19.84
N TYR A 187 3.26 -27.03 20.69
CA TYR A 187 4.70 -27.30 20.68
C TYR A 187 4.98 -28.74 21.13
N LYS A 188 5.85 -29.47 20.43
CA LYS A 188 6.62 -30.58 21.01
C LYS A 188 8.08 -30.53 20.56
N LYS A 189 8.97 -30.28 21.52
CA LYS A 189 10.41 -30.56 21.41
C LYS A 189 10.61 -32.06 21.20
N ARG A 190 11.58 -32.43 20.34
CA ARG A 190 12.22 -33.73 20.45
C ARG A 190 13.73 -33.57 20.31
N TYR A 191 14.41 -33.97 21.39
CA TYR A 191 15.82 -34.28 21.41
C TYR A 191 16.06 -35.57 20.64
N ARG A 192 16.90 -35.53 19.61
CA ARG A 192 18.22 -36.15 19.53
C ARG A 192 18.78 -35.90 18.14
#